data_AF-A0A3N5RWL7-F1
#
_entry.id   AF-A0A3N5RWL7-F1
#
_cell.length_a   1.000
_cell.length_b   1.000
_cell.length_c   1.000
_cell.angle_alpha   90.00
_cell.angle_beta   90.00
_cell.angle_gamma   90.00
#
_symmetry.space_group_name_H-M   'P 1'
#
loop_
_entity.id
_entity.type
_entity.pdbx_description
1 polymer ?
#
loop_
_entity_poly.entity_id
_entity_poly.type
_entity_poly.pdbx_seq_one_letter_code
_entity_poly.pdbx_strand_id
1 'polypeptide(L)'
;MNPVLIVKTLSFLMLIISGFMLIPAAIALACGEARELISFIVVILPLSALSGWFLLSFRKRKTEAFSTRDGFIFVTASWLAASVAGSLPFIISGAIPSFADAFFETISGFSTTGASILIDVECL
;
A
#
# COMPACT_ATOMS: atom_id res chain seq x y z
N MET A 1 -13.13 -12.16 -18.48
CA MET A 1 -12.22 -11.83 -17.36
C MET A 1 -10.93 -11.31 -17.97
N ASN A 2 -10.60 -10.05 -17.72
CA ASN A 2 -9.43 -9.39 -18.31
C ASN A 2 -8.36 -9.14 -17.22
N PRO A 3 -7.47 -10.13 -16.95
CA PRO A 3 -6.50 -10.01 -15.85
C PRO A 3 -5.52 -8.85 -16.05
N VAL A 4 -5.25 -8.47 -17.30
CA VAL A 4 -4.35 -7.36 -17.60
C VAL A 4 -4.97 -6.02 -17.25
N LEU A 5 -6.27 -5.85 -17.48
CA LEU A 5 -6.98 -4.65 -17.03
C LEU A 5 -6.96 -4.55 -15.49
N ILE A 6 -7.20 -5.66 -14.79
CA ILE A 6 -7.17 -5.71 -13.33
C ILE A 6 -5.78 -5.33 -12.80
N VAL A 7 -4.71 -5.97 -13.29
CA VAL A 7 -3.34 -5.68 -12.86
C VAL A 7 -2.93 -4.25 -13.17
N LYS A 8 -3.31 -3.72 -14.34
CA LYS A 8 -3.03 -2.33 -14.72
C LYS A 8 -3.69 -1.34 -13.75
N THR A 9 -4.98 -1.53 -13.44
CA THR A 9 -5.70 -0.66 -12.49
C THR A 9 -5.18 -0.83 -11.07
N LEU A 10 -4.85 -2.05 -10.64
CA LEU A 10 -4.24 -2.32 -9.34
C LEU A 10 -2.86 -1.66 -9.21
N SER A 11 -2.05 -1.69 -10.25
CA SER A 11 -0.74 -1.01 -10.28
C SER A 11 -0.89 0.50 -10.16
N PHE A 12 -1.91 1.07 -10.80
CA PHE A 12 -2.21 2.50 -10.64
C PHE A 12 -2.58 2.85 -9.19
N LEU A 13 -3.41 2.02 -8.55
CA LEU A 13 -3.74 2.20 -7.12
C LEU A 13 -2.51 2.08 -6.23
N MET A 14 -1.65 1.08 -6.44
CA MET A 14 -0.41 0.92 -5.67
C MET A 14 0.53 2.12 -5.83
N LEU A 15 0.60 2.71 -7.01
CA LEU A 15 1.38 3.94 -7.23
C LEU A 15 0.81 5.12 -6.44
N ILE A 16 -0.52 5.25 -6.36
CA ILE A 16 -1.18 6.27 -5.54
C ILE A 16 -0.85 6.06 -4.06
N ILE A 17 -0.96 4.83 -3.55
CA ILE A 17 -0.62 4.50 -2.16
C ILE A 17 0.84 4.83 -1.86
N SER A 18 1.75 4.44 -2.76
CA SER A 18 3.16 4.80 -2.64
C SER A 18 3.39 6.31 -2.63
N GLY A 19 2.59 7.07 -3.39
CA GLY A 19 2.62 8.54 -3.38
C GLY A 19 2.16 9.11 -2.04
N PHE A 20 1.09 8.58 -1.45
CA PHE A 20 0.63 9.02 -0.13
C PHE A 20 1.62 8.68 0.98
N MET A 21 2.38 7.59 0.88
CA MET A 21 3.46 7.25 1.82
C MET A 21 4.61 8.28 1.84
N LEU A 22 4.74 9.15 0.83
CA LEU A 22 5.71 10.24 0.86
C LEU A 22 5.39 11.28 1.95
N ILE A 23 4.11 11.41 2.34
CA ILE A 23 3.70 12.35 3.38
C ILE A 23 4.30 11.96 4.75
N PRO A 24 4.07 10.75 5.30
CA PRO A 24 4.71 10.35 6.54
C PRO A 24 6.24 10.24 6.42
N ALA A 25 6.78 9.88 5.25
CA ALA A 25 8.23 9.93 5.03
C ALA A 25 8.80 11.36 5.15
N ALA A 26 8.11 12.36 4.61
CA ALA A 26 8.51 13.77 4.74
C ALA A 26 8.42 14.26 6.18
N ILE A 27 7.42 13.79 6.94
CA ILE A 27 7.28 14.08 8.38
C ILE A 27 8.46 13.46 9.14
N ALA A 28 8.76 12.18 8.92
CA ALA A 28 9.89 11.50 9.55
C ALA A 28 11.22 12.21 9.26
N LEU A 29 11.41 12.71 8.02
CA LEU A 29 12.57 13.52 7.67
C LEU A 29 12.62 14.85 8.45
N ALA A 30 11.49 15.55 8.59
CA ALA A 30 11.40 16.81 9.31
C ALA A 30 11.63 16.64 10.83
N CYS A 31 11.20 15.52 11.41
CA CYS A 31 11.41 15.17 12.81
C CYS A 31 12.79 14.57 13.11
N GLY A 32 13.59 14.22 12.09
CA GLY A 32 14.89 13.58 12.26
C GLY A 32 14.83 12.08 12.56
N GLU A 33 13.70 11.44 12.28
CA GLU A 33 13.42 10.02 12.54
C GLU A 33 13.96 9.15 11.38
N ALA A 34 15.29 8.96 11.36
CA ALA A 34 15.96 8.25 10.27
C ALA A 34 15.43 6.82 10.05
N ARG A 35 15.04 6.12 11.12
CA ARG A 35 14.53 4.75 11.05
C ARG A 35 13.18 4.67 10.33
N GLU A 36 12.23 5.53 10.71
CA GLU A 36 10.91 5.59 10.07
C GLU A 36 11.02 6.03 8.62
N LEU A 37 11.87 7.04 8.35
CA LEU A 37 12.16 7.48 6.99
C LEU A 37 12.67 6.33 6.11
N ILE A 38 13.67 5.58 6.57
CA ILE A 38 14.20 4.43 5.83
C ILE A 38 13.10 3.39 5.58
N SER A 39 12.25 3.14 6.58
CA SER A 39 11.17 2.15 6.50
C SER A 39 10.15 2.50 5.41
N PHE A 40 9.79 3.78 5.28
CA PHE A 40 8.95 4.22 4.16
C PHE A 40 9.68 4.16 2.82
N ILE A 41 10.94 4.61 2.73
CA ILE A 41 11.68 4.65 1.45
C ILE A 41 11.90 3.24 0.88
N VAL A 42 12.22 2.26 1.73
CA VAL A 42 12.40 0.86 1.33
C VAL A 42 11.12 0.25 0.77
N VAL A 43 9.94 0.76 1.14
CA VAL A 43 8.64 0.33 0.57
C VAL A 43 8.30 1.13 -0.68
N ILE A 44 8.44 2.45 -0.64
CA ILE A 44 8.08 3.37 -1.74
C ILE A 44 8.82 3.04 -3.02
N LEU A 45 10.15 2.83 -2.95
CA LEU A 45 10.98 2.59 -4.13
C LEU A 45 10.56 1.34 -4.92
N PRO A 46 10.53 0.13 -4.34
CA PRO A 46 10.11 -1.07 -5.08
C PRO A 46 8.63 -1.02 -5.46
N LEU A 47 7.75 -0.47 -4.61
CA LEU A 47 6.31 -0.40 -4.91
C LEU A 47 6.05 0.52 -6.11
N SER A 48 6.68 1.70 -6.15
CA SER A 48 6.61 2.64 -7.27
C SER A 48 7.24 2.06 -8.54
N ALA A 49 8.42 1.43 -8.43
CA ALA A 49 9.10 0.83 -9.57
C ALA A 49 8.28 -0.30 -10.20
N LEU A 50 7.75 -1.21 -9.39
CA LEU A 50 6.94 -2.34 -9.85
C LEU A 50 5.61 -1.85 -10.46
N SER A 51 4.95 -0.90 -9.81
CA SER A 51 3.71 -0.30 -10.30
C SER A 51 3.93 0.42 -11.64
N GLY A 52 5.00 1.21 -11.73
CA GLY A 52 5.40 1.89 -12.96
C GLY A 52 5.72 0.90 -14.09
N TRP A 53 6.45 -0.18 -13.79
CA TRP A 53 6.79 -1.23 -14.74
C TRP A 53 5.54 -1.87 -15.35
N PHE A 54 4.55 -2.25 -14.52
CA PHE A 54 3.30 -2.84 -15.02
C PHE A 54 2.47 -1.83 -15.84
N LEU A 55 2.38 -0.57 -15.40
CA LEU A 55 1.66 0.47 -16.14
C LEU A 55 2.26 0.72 -17.52
N LEU A 56 3.59 0.76 -17.62
CA LEU A 56 4.30 0.92 -18.90
C LEU A 56 4.14 -0.31 -19.78
N SER A 57 4.28 -1.51 -19.22
CA SER A 57 4.13 -2.79 -19.93
C SER A 57 2.74 -2.96 -20.56
N PHE A 58 1.69 -2.43 -19.92
CA PHE A 58 0.31 -2.52 -20.39
C PHE A 58 -0.23 -1.23 -21.01
N ARG A 59 0.63 -0.25 -21.32
CA ARG A 59 0.23 1.06 -21.87
C ARG A 59 -0.50 0.95 -23.21
N LYS A 60 -0.04 0.06 -24.11
CA LYS A 60 -0.56 -0.08 -25.48
C LYS A 60 -1.85 -0.90 -25.58
N ARG A 61 -2.30 -1.55 -24.50
CA ARG A 61 -3.59 -2.28 -24.53
C ARG A 61 -4.75 -1.30 -24.43
N LYS A 62 -5.75 -1.50 -25.29
CA LYS A 62 -7.01 -0.76 -25.25
C LYS A 62 -7.67 -0.96 -23.88
N THR A 63 -8.19 0.12 -23.31
CA THR A 63 -9.02 0.05 -22.11
C THR A 63 -10.36 -0.55 -22.51
N GLU A 64 -10.55 -1.82 -22.18
CA GLU A 64 -11.86 -2.47 -22.28
C GLU A 64 -12.70 -2.10 -21.06
N ALA A 65 -14.03 -2.15 -21.22
CA ALA A 65 -14.92 -1.94 -20.09
C ALA A 65 -14.76 -3.07 -19.05
N PHE A 66 -14.75 -2.71 -17.77
CA PHE A 66 -14.76 -3.70 -16.69
C PHE A 66 -16.02 -4.55 -16.78
N SER A 67 -15.85 -5.87 -16.86
CA SER A 67 -16.95 -6.79 -16.55
C SER A 67 -17.27 -6.71 -15.05
N THR A 68 -18.51 -6.99 -14.65
CA THR A 68 -18.89 -7.13 -13.23
C THR A 68 -17.97 -8.09 -12.47
N ARG A 69 -17.55 -9.20 -13.10
CA ARG A 69 -16.60 -10.15 -12.49
C ARG A 69 -15.22 -9.55 -12.28
N ASP A 70 -14.73 -8.77 -13.25
CA ASP A 70 -13.42 -8.09 -13.13
C ASP A 70 -13.46 -7.05 -12.01
N GLY A 71 -14.60 -6.36 -11.83
CA GLY A 71 -14.81 -5.40 -10.76
C GLY A 71 -14.73 -6.04 -9.37
N PHE A 72 -15.43 -7.16 -9.14
CA PHE A 72 -15.35 -7.87 -7.86
C PHE A 72 -13.92 -8.31 -7.51
N ILE A 73 -13.21 -8.89 -8.48
CA ILE A 73 -11.82 -9.32 -8.27
C ILE A 73 -10.92 -8.13 -7.98
N PHE A 74 -11.07 -7.03 -8.74
CA PHE A 74 -10.29 -5.82 -8.53
C PHE A 74 -10.49 -5.24 -7.13
N VAL A 75 -11.74 -5.13 -6.66
CA VAL A 75 -12.04 -4.59 -5.34
C VAL A 75 -11.40 -5.45 -4.25
N THR A 76 -11.61 -6.77 -4.26
CA THR A 76 -11.00 -7.66 -3.25
C THR A 76 -9.47 -7.61 -3.29
N ALA A 77 -8.86 -7.65 -4.48
CA ALA A 77 -7.41 -7.57 -4.64
C ALA A 77 -6.85 -6.21 -4.18
N SER A 78 -7.59 -5.12 -4.40
CA SER A 78 -7.18 -3.78 -3.99
C SER A 78 -7.07 -3.63 -2.48
N TRP A 79 -8.06 -4.10 -1.72
CA TRP A 79 -8.03 -4.08 -0.26
C TRP A 79 -6.88 -4.89 0.31
N LEU A 80 -6.68 -6.11 -0.21
CA LEU A 80 -5.60 -6.99 0.24
C LEU A 80 -4.23 -6.39 -0.07
N ALA A 81 -4.00 -5.95 -1.32
CA ALA A 81 -2.71 -5.39 -1.72
C ALA A 81 -2.41 -4.07 -0.99
N ALA A 82 -3.41 -3.21 -0.80
CA ALA A 82 -3.24 -1.96 -0.05
C ALA A 82 -2.86 -2.24 1.41
N SER A 83 -3.54 -3.21 2.04
CA SER A 83 -3.28 -3.57 3.44
C SER A 83 -1.90 -4.22 3.61
N VAL A 84 -1.48 -5.09 2.68
CA VAL A 84 -0.12 -5.64 2.69
C VAL A 84 0.90 -4.53 2.51
N ALA A 85 0.75 -3.66 1.50
CA ALA A 85 1.69 -2.56 1.26
C ALA A 85 1.79 -1.61 2.47
N GLY A 86 0.64 -1.23 3.04
CA GLY A 86 0.57 -0.33 4.20
C GLY A 86 1.13 -0.94 5.50
N SER A 87 1.15 -2.27 5.63
CA SER A 87 1.75 -2.93 6.79
C SER A 87 3.28 -2.96 6.78
N LEU A 88 3.90 -2.83 5.61
CA LEU A 88 5.35 -3.00 5.47
C LEU A 88 6.18 -1.97 6.25
N PRO A 89 5.85 -0.65 6.23
CA PRO A 89 6.58 0.33 7.03
C PRO A 89 6.60 -0.02 8.52
N PHE A 90 5.48 -0.47 9.10
CA PHE A 90 5.41 -0.87 10.51
C PHE A 90 6.33 -2.04 10.87
N ILE A 91 6.43 -3.02 9.99
CA ILE A 91 7.26 -4.21 10.22
C ILE A 91 8.74 -3.86 10.05
N ILE A 92 9.08 -3.09 9.01
CA ILE A 92 10.47 -2.69 8.71
C ILE A 92 10.98 -1.72 9.78
N SER A 93 10.14 -0.79 10.23
CA SER A 93 10.49 0.09 11.34
C SER A 93 10.51 -0.64 12.66
N GLY A 94 9.85 -1.78 12.78
CA GLY A 94 9.75 -2.54 14.03
C GLY A 94 8.78 -1.91 15.04
N ALA A 95 7.98 -0.93 14.63
CA ALA A 95 6.86 -0.41 15.41
C ALA A 95 5.82 -1.51 15.68
N ILE A 96 5.55 -2.36 14.68
CA ILE A 96 4.70 -3.55 14.82
C ILE A 96 5.41 -4.73 14.16
N PRO A 97 6.25 -5.49 14.89
CA PRO A 97 7.08 -6.56 14.30
C PRO A 97 6.29 -7.75 13.75
N SER A 98 5.09 -8.00 14.28
CA SER A 98 4.21 -9.09 13.87
C SER A 98 3.44 -8.71 12.61
N PHE A 99 3.59 -9.50 11.53
CA PHE A 99 2.85 -9.26 10.29
C PHE A 99 1.34 -9.28 10.49
N ALA A 100 0.83 -10.19 11.31
CA ALA A 100 -0.62 -10.30 11.55
C ALA A 100 -1.16 -9.03 12.22
N ASP A 101 -0.42 -8.48 13.18
CA ASP A 101 -0.83 -7.27 13.91
C ASP A 101 -0.69 -6.03 13.03
N ALA A 102 0.41 -5.91 12.27
CA ALA A 102 0.61 -4.80 11.33
C ALA A 102 -0.45 -4.82 10.22
N PHE A 103 -0.79 -6.00 9.71
CA PHE A 103 -1.84 -6.17 8.72
C PHE A 103 -3.22 -5.81 9.30
N PHE A 104 -3.52 -6.24 10.52
CA PHE A 104 -4.76 -5.89 11.23
C PHE A 104 -4.89 -4.37 11.42
N GLU A 105 -3.83 -3.72 11.92
CA GLU A 105 -3.83 -2.28 12.15
C GLU A 105 -4.07 -1.52 10.83
N THR A 106 -3.40 -1.97 9.77
CA THR A 106 -3.49 -1.34 8.45
C THR A 106 -4.88 -1.52 7.83
N ILE A 107 -5.45 -2.73 7.86
CA ILE A 107 -6.78 -2.99 7.27
C ILE A 107 -7.89 -2.32 8.08
N SER A 108 -7.75 -2.25 9.41
CA SER A 108 -8.66 -1.51 10.29
C SER A 108 -8.69 -0.02 9.95
N GLY A 109 -7.51 0.58 9.76
CA GLY A 109 -7.37 1.97 9.32
C GLY A 109 -7.98 2.24 7.94
N PHE A 110 -7.61 1.44 6.92
CA PHE A 110 -8.14 1.62 5.56
C PHE A 110 -9.66 1.43 5.47
N SER A 111 -10.22 0.51 6.25
CA SER A 111 -11.65 0.25 6.30
C SER A 111 -12.42 1.25 7.18
N THR A 112 -11.73 2.21 7.80
CA THR A 112 -12.31 3.16 8.77
C THR A 112 -12.97 2.49 9.96
N THR A 113 -12.56 1.26 10.29
CA THR A 113 -13.07 0.50 11.45
C THR A 113 -12.59 1.14 12.75
N GLY A 114 -11.32 1.58 12.80
CA GLY A 114 -10.75 2.27 13.96
C GLY A 114 -10.48 1.37 15.17
N ALA A 115 -10.42 0.05 14.98
CA ALA A 115 -9.91 -0.88 15.99
C ALA A 115 -8.37 -0.87 15.96
N SER A 116 -7.71 -0.88 17.13
CA SER A 116 -6.26 -0.87 17.22
C SER A 116 -5.73 -1.99 18.11
N ILE A 117 -4.59 -2.56 17.73
CA ILE A 117 -3.81 -3.48 18.59
C ILE A 117 -2.88 -2.72 19.54
N LEU A 118 -2.59 -1.45 19.25
CA LEU A 118 -1.74 -0.60 20.04
C LEU A 118 -2.54 -0.06 21.24
N ILE A 119 -2.04 -0.34 22.44
CA ILE A 119 -2.66 0.11 23.70
C ILE A 119 -2.27 1.56 24.01
N ASP A 120 -1.02 1.92 23.66
CA ASP A 120 -0.41 3.22 23.87
C ASP A 120 0.32 3.59 22.57
N VAL A 121 -0.19 4.57 21.84
CA VAL A 121 0.39 4.99 20.55
C VAL A 121 1.50 6.02 20.79
N GLU A 122 1.47 6.71 21.94
CA GLU A 122 2.41 7.73 22.36
C GLU A 122 3.79 7.15 22.73
N CYS A 123 3.89 5.84 22.92
CA CYS A 123 5.15 5.15 23.20
C CYS A 123 5.99 4.79 21.95
N LEU A 124 5.44 5.01 20.75
CA LEU A 124 6.08 4.71 19.45
C LEU A 124 6.91 5.87 18.91
#